data_AF-A0AA87IMK1-F1
#
_entry.id   AF-A0AA87IMK1-F1
#
_cell.length_a   1.000
_cell.length_b   1.000
_cell.length_c   1.000
_cell.angle_alpha   90.00
_cell.angle_beta   90.00
_cell.angle_gamma   90.00
#
_symmetry.space_group_name_H-M   'P 1'
#
loop_
_entity.id
_entity.type
_entity.pdbx_description
1 polymer ?
#
loop_
_entity_poly.entity_id
_entity_poly.type
_entity_poly.pdbx_seq_one_letter_code
_entity_poly.pdbx_strand_id
1 'polypeptide(L)'
;MTQKPSPKINRNNQIIAALSLALLAVIALGVYLLMGTDSTAPETKPQPSQPLESGSQMPEAETVLPSMIANAKTHVYTLYSDLEQGSGFLINTKGDILTNAHVVLDASYITVKNSDGQEFNGHVIGVSDTQDLAIVRVDELAGKEPLEIEMEPVAIGSPVVAIGSPHDQNNTATTGEITAIDLDFEDQYQYNSLYEMNAEIAQGSSGGPLIATDTGKILGINSIILEEKPGSGYTIPIYTVWDQLTEWVENPITTEEQEIVLQDVKDAYFADDLLENFISAYYELMPYSLNDADSSYYLSYILPDSEAEQEATKLIDEYAGPDRIYDTVQPAITSIEVNEDSATVEAEAEFTYREETSGESSTVSHEGVYTVVIDEYGDYQIADIANE
;
A
#
# COMPACT_ATOMS: atom_id res chain seq x y z
N MET A 1 -73.92 19.39 13.88
CA MET A 1 -73.18 18.11 14.02
C MET A 1 -72.42 17.88 12.73
N THR A 2 -71.11 17.81 12.86
CA THR A 2 -70.09 17.98 11.81
C THR A 2 -69.96 16.74 10.90
N GLN A 3 -70.21 16.92 9.60
CA GLN A 3 -69.85 15.95 8.55
C GLN A 3 -68.42 16.22 8.07
N LYS A 4 -67.59 15.19 8.14
CA LYS A 4 -66.17 15.14 7.77
C LYS A 4 -66.04 15.10 6.23
N PRO A 5 -65.23 15.94 5.58
CA PRO A 5 -65.01 15.84 4.14
C PRO A 5 -64.05 14.68 3.78
N SER A 6 -64.41 13.93 2.74
CA SER A 6 -63.64 12.83 2.15
C SER A 6 -62.33 13.30 1.51
N PRO A 7 -61.26 12.49 1.49
CA PRO A 7 -59.97 12.90 0.94
C PRO A 7 -60.01 12.96 -0.60
N LYS A 8 -59.42 14.02 -1.17
CA LYS A 8 -59.14 14.14 -2.61
C LYS A 8 -57.98 13.22 -2.97
N ILE A 9 -58.22 12.26 -3.86
CA ILE A 9 -57.19 11.41 -4.45
C ILE A 9 -56.41 12.25 -5.47
N ASN A 10 -55.09 12.33 -5.28
CA ASN A 10 -54.17 13.14 -6.10
C ASN A 10 -53.83 12.40 -7.41
N ARG A 11 -53.75 13.13 -8.52
CA ARG A 11 -53.69 12.62 -9.91
C ARG A 11 -52.37 11.97 -10.35
N ASN A 12 -51.44 11.67 -9.43
CA ASN A 12 -50.09 11.21 -9.78
C ASN A 12 -49.91 9.68 -9.92
N ASN A 13 -50.96 8.87 -9.67
CA ASN A 13 -50.86 7.40 -9.76
C ASN A 13 -51.28 6.79 -11.11
N GLN A 14 -51.46 7.58 -12.18
CA GLN A 14 -51.69 7.04 -13.53
C GLN A 14 -50.46 7.00 -14.43
N ILE A 15 -49.30 7.50 -13.98
CA ILE A 15 -48.04 7.44 -14.76
C ILE A 15 -47.23 6.17 -14.43
N ILE A 16 -47.39 5.60 -13.24
CA ILE A 16 -46.60 4.43 -12.79
C ILE A 16 -47.13 3.09 -13.36
N ALA A 17 -48.37 3.04 -13.88
CA ALA A 17 -48.92 1.83 -14.51
C ALA A 17 -48.65 1.70 -16.03
N ALA A 18 -48.09 2.72 -16.68
CA ALA A 18 -47.83 2.70 -18.12
C ALA A 18 -46.37 2.35 -18.48
N LEU A 19 -45.43 2.46 -17.54
CA LEU A 19 -44.01 2.19 -17.78
C LEU A 19 -43.60 0.71 -17.55
N SER A 20 -44.42 -0.07 -16.84
CA SER A 20 -44.17 -1.51 -16.62
C SER A 20 -44.61 -2.42 -17.77
N LEU A 21 -45.40 -1.91 -18.72
CA LEU A 21 -45.84 -2.67 -19.92
C LEU A 21 -44.91 -2.47 -21.13
N ALA A 22 -44.09 -1.40 -21.15
CA ALA A 22 -43.12 -1.16 -22.22
C ALA A 22 -41.86 -2.02 -22.09
N LEU A 23 -41.50 -2.46 -20.88
CA LEU A 23 -40.28 -3.23 -20.62
C LEU A 23 -40.40 -4.71 -21.05
N LEU A 24 -41.62 -5.27 -21.09
CA LEU A 24 -41.85 -6.66 -21.54
C LEU A 24 -41.93 -6.82 -23.07
N ALA A 25 -42.16 -5.75 -23.83
CA ALA A 25 -42.22 -5.81 -25.29
C ALA A 25 -40.83 -5.76 -25.97
N VAL A 26 -39.82 -5.16 -25.31
CA VAL A 26 -38.45 -5.06 -25.85
C VAL A 26 -37.69 -6.38 -25.72
N ILE A 27 -37.95 -7.15 -24.65
CA ILE A 27 -37.30 -8.45 -24.42
C ILE A 27 -37.79 -9.51 -25.43
N ALA A 28 -39.06 -9.48 -25.83
CA ALA A 28 -39.61 -10.43 -26.80
C ALA A 28 -39.13 -10.19 -28.25
N LEU A 29 -38.79 -8.94 -28.61
CA LEU A 29 -38.29 -8.61 -29.96
C LEU A 29 -36.79 -8.93 -30.12
N GLY A 30 -36.00 -8.79 -29.05
CA GLY A 30 -34.57 -9.14 -29.05
C GLY A 30 -34.32 -10.64 -29.22
N VAL A 31 -35.18 -11.50 -28.65
CA VAL A 31 -35.07 -12.96 -28.78
C VAL A 31 -35.52 -13.45 -30.17
N TYR A 32 -36.48 -12.77 -30.82
CA TYR A 32 -36.92 -13.11 -32.18
C TYR A 32 -35.87 -12.79 -33.26
N LEU A 33 -35.03 -11.76 -33.04
CA LEU A 33 -33.93 -11.41 -33.96
C LEU A 33 -32.69 -12.31 -33.81
N LEU A 34 -32.58 -13.10 -32.73
CA LEU A 34 -31.49 -14.04 -32.49
C LEU A 34 -31.77 -15.46 -33.04
N MET A 35 -32.98 -15.73 -33.55
CA MET A 35 -33.37 -17.04 -34.07
C MET A 35 -33.91 -16.93 -35.49
N GLY A 36 -33.00 -16.80 -36.46
CA GLY A 36 -33.30 -17.09 -37.87
C GLY A 36 -32.50 -16.24 -38.84
N THR A 37 -31.42 -16.79 -39.38
CA THR A 37 -31.35 -17.30 -40.77
C THR A 37 -29.95 -17.84 -41.05
N ASP A 38 -29.89 -19.06 -41.56
CA ASP A 38 -28.69 -19.75 -42.04
C ASP A 38 -27.99 -19.05 -43.22
N SER A 39 -26.65 -19.19 -43.26
CA SER A 39 -25.76 -19.29 -44.45
C SER A 39 -25.76 -18.12 -45.46
N THR A 40 -24.63 -17.46 -45.72
CA THR A 40 -23.36 -18.02 -46.21
C THR A 40 -22.19 -17.07 -45.92
N ALA A 41 -21.11 -17.57 -45.30
CA ALA A 41 -19.83 -16.86 -45.15
C ALA A 41 -18.80 -17.47 -46.11
N PRO A 42 -17.89 -16.68 -46.72
CA PRO A 42 -16.91 -17.22 -47.66
C PRO A 42 -15.81 -18.02 -46.94
N GLU A 43 -15.55 -19.23 -47.42
CA GLU A 43 -14.46 -20.11 -46.97
C GLU A 43 -13.10 -19.42 -47.11
N THR A 44 -12.46 -19.12 -45.99
CA THR A 44 -11.02 -18.86 -45.94
C THR A 44 -10.32 -20.20 -45.71
N LYS A 45 -9.58 -20.67 -46.72
CA LYS A 45 -8.78 -21.90 -46.62
C LYS A 45 -7.73 -21.77 -45.50
N PRO A 46 -7.50 -22.81 -44.68
CA PRO A 46 -6.47 -22.76 -43.66
C PRO A 46 -5.08 -22.70 -44.32
N GLN A 47 -4.36 -21.62 -44.02
CA GLN A 47 -2.95 -21.44 -44.39
C GLN A 47 -2.09 -22.23 -43.40
N PRO A 48 -1.04 -22.97 -43.84
CA PRO A 48 -0.20 -23.73 -42.94
C PRO A 48 0.51 -22.81 -41.96
N SER A 49 0.34 -23.04 -40.66
CA SER A 49 1.05 -22.37 -39.59
C SER A 49 2.56 -22.62 -39.73
N GLN A 50 3.32 -21.54 -39.92
CA GLN A 50 4.78 -21.58 -39.83
C GLN A 50 5.21 -21.77 -38.36
N PRO A 51 6.30 -22.50 -38.09
CA PRO A 51 6.80 -22.67 -36.73
C PRO A 51 7.23 -21.30 -36.18
N LEU A 52 6.65 -20.87 -35.07
CA LEU A 52 7.19 -19.77 -34.28
C LEU A 52 8.51 -20.26 -33.68
N GLU A 53 9.60 -19.62 -34.09
CA GLU A 53 10.93 -19.87 -33.55
C GLU A 53 10.99 -19.49 -32.07
N SER A 54 11.54 -20.43 -31.30
CA SER A 54 11.95 -20.29 -29.92
C SER A 54 12.90 -19.11 -29.77
N GLY A 55 12.48 -18.16 -28.94
CA GLY A 55 13.26 -17.03 -28.46
C GLY A 55 12.62 -16.52 -27.19
N SER A 56 12.58 -17.37 -26.15
CA SER A 56 12.21 -16.96 -24.80
C SER A 56 13.33 -16.04 -24.28
N GLN A 57 13.24 -14.75 -24.57
CA GLN A 57 13.84 -13.75 -23.70
C GLN A 57 12.87 -13.60 -22.51
N MET A 58 13.37 -13.92 -21.31
CA MET A 58 12.72 -13.62 -20.04
C MET A 58 12.27 -12.15 -20.01
N PRO A 59 11.13 -11.81 -19.39
CA PRO A 59 10.92 -10.46 -18.91
C PRO A 59 11.94 -10.20 -17.80
N GLU A 60 12.89 -9.31 -18.07
CA GLU A 60 13.77 -8.69 -17.10
C GLU A 60 12.98 -7.55 -16.44
N ALA A 61 12.96 -7.49 -15.09
CA ALA A 61 12.39 -6.43 -14.21
C ALA A 61 10.99 -6.60 -13.56
N GLU A 62 10.55 -7.80 -13.18
CA GLU A 62 9.47 -7.96 -12.16
C GLU A 62 10.00 -8.20 -10.73
N THR A 63 11.30 -8.38 -10.54
CA THR A 63 11.85 -8.99 -9.32
C THR A 63 12.16 -8.05 -8.14
N VAL A 64 12.09 -6.72 -8.23
CA VAL A 64 12.42 -5.81 -7.10
C VAL A 64 11.19 -5.24 -6.37
N LEU A 65 10.01 -5.35 -6.99
CA LEU A 65 8.81 -4.64 -6.53
C LEU A 65 8.31 -5.09 -5.13
N PRO A 66 8.25 -6.39 -4.80
CA PRO A 66 7.73 -6.84 -3.51
C PRO A 66 8.59 -6.44 -2.31
N SER A 67 9.93 -6.55 -2.40
CA SER A 67 10.83 -6.06 -1.35
C SER A 67 10.82 -4.55 -1.23
N MET A 68 10.80 -3.84 -2.36
CA MET A 68 10.68 -2.39 -2.35
C MET A 68 9.38 -1.95 -1.65
N ILE A 69 8.25 -2.62 -1.94
CA ILE A 69 6.98 -2.38 -1.25
C ILE A 69 7.14 -2.69 0.24
N ALA A 70 7.67 -3.84 0.62
CA ALA A 70 7.82 -4.23 2.02
C ALA A 70 8.69 -3.23 2.80
N ASN A 71 9.85 -2.87 2.26
CA ASN A 71 10.70 -1.83 2.82
C ASN A 71 9.95 -0.50 2.93
N ALA A 72 9.24 -0.08 1.89
CA ALA A 72 8.50 1.18 1.91
C ALA A 72 7.40 1.21 2.98
N LYS A 73 6.70 0.08 3.23
CA LYS A 73 5.67 0.00 4.27
C LYS A 73 6.20 0.27 5.68
N THR A 74 7.46 -0.07 5.99
CA THR A 74 8.08 0.23 7.31
C THR A 74 8.34 1.73 7.54
N HIS A 75 8.18 2.55 6.49
CA HIS A 75 8.35 4.01 6.51
C HIS A 75 7.02 4.76 6.33
N VAL A 76 5.89 4.04 6.27
CA VAL A 76 4.55 4.61 6.14
C VAL A 76 3.77 4.40 7.43
N TYR A 77 3.15 5.48 7.89
CA TYR A 77 2.43 5.55 9.15
C TYR A 77 0.95 5.85 8.89
N THR A 78 0.08 5.27 9.70
CA THR A 78 -1.32 5.68 9.78
C THR A 78 -1.43 6.87 10.74
N LEU A 79 -2.15 7.92 10.34
CA LEU A 79 -2.44 9.06 11.21
C LEU A 79 -3.90 9.02 11.61
N TYR A 80 -4.15 9.18 12.90
CA TYR A 80 -5.47 9.33 13.49
C TYR A 80 -5.58 10.70 14.15
N SER A 81 -6.56 11.47 13.73
CA SER A 81 -7.02 12.66 14.46
C SER A 81 -8.41 12.40 15.05
N ASP A 82 -8.93 13.35 15.83
CA ASP A 82 -10.32 13.32 16.31
C ASP A 82 -11.36 13.53 15.19
N LEU A 83 -10.90 13.85 13.97
CA LEU A 83 -11.75 14.20 12.83
C LEU A 83 -11.63 13.18 11.69
N GLU A 84 -10.41 12.73 11.40
CA GLU A 84 -10.10 11.98 10.19
C GLU A 84 -9.00 10.93 10.41
N GLN A 85 -8.86 10.06 9.41
CA GLN A 85 -7.79 9.08 9.30
C GLN A 85 -7.10 9.25 7.96
N GLY A 86 -5.77 9.23 7.99
CA GLY A 86 -4.94 9.30 6.78
C GLY A 86 -3.68 8.47 6.93
N SER A 87 -2.75 8.72 6.02
CA SER A 87 -1.41 8.14 6.00
C SER A 87 -0.37 9.24 5.94
N GLY A 88 0.88 8.90 6.18
CA GLY A 88 2.02 9.79 6.08
C GLY A 88 3.32 9.02 6.02
N PHE A 89 4.41 9.71 5.69
CA PHE A 89 5.74 9.12 5.60
C PHE A 89 6.80 10.11 6.08
N LEU A 90 7.93 9.58 6.57
CA LEU A 90 9.05 10.40 7.02
C LEU A 90 9.71 11.13 5.84
N ILE A 91 10.07 12.40 6.04
CA ILE A 91 10.80 13.22 5.06
C ILE A 91 12.20 13.63 5.50
N ASN A 92 12.56 13.34 6.77
CA ASN A 92 13.88 13.60 7.33
C ASN A 92 14.12 12.75 8.59
N THR A 93 15.34 12.85 9.15
CA THR A 93 15.77 12.15 10.37
C THR A 93 15.40 12.87 11.67
N LYS A 94 14.58 13.93 11.62
CA LYS A 94 14.07 14.63 12.83
C LYS A 94 12.74 14.05 13.31
N GLY A 95 12.23 12.99 12.66
CA GLY A 95 10.90 12.45 12.95
C GLY A 95 9.76 13.25 12.32
N ASP A 96 10.03 14.00 11.24
CA ASP A 96 9.00 14.79 10.55
C ASP A 96 8.28 13.95 9.50
N ILE A 97 6.97 13.76 9.70
CA ILE A 97 6.06 13.03 8.82
C ILE A 97 5.28 14.01 7.95
N LEU A 98 5.35 13.82 6.63
CA LEU A 98 4.52 14.53 5.66
C LEU A 98 3.17 13.83 5.50
N THR A 99 2.09 14.61 5.48
CA THR A 99 0.71 14.16 5.26
C THR A 99 -0.11 15.25 4.59
N ASN A 100 -1.41 15.02 4.37
CA ASN A 100 -2.34 16.03 3.88
C ASN A 100 -2.87 16.92 5.01
N ALA A 101 -3.21 18.17 4.68
CA ALA A 101 -3.72 19.13 5.66
C ALA A 101 -5.09 18.69 6.21
N HIS A 102 -6.01 18.20 5.37
CA HIS A 102 -7.34 17.80 5.83
C HIS A 102 -7.32 16.73 6.94
N VAL A 103 -6.30 15.86 6.95
CA VAL A 103 -6.14 14.80 7.95
C VAL A 103 -5.91 15.36 9.36
N VAL A 104 -5.26 16.52 9.46
CA VAL A 104 -4.72 17.06 10.73
C VAL A 104 -5.17 18.48 11.06
N LEU A 105 -5.80 19.18 10.11
CA LEU A 105 -6.28 20.55 10.31
C LEU A 105 -7.38 20.56 11.39
N ASP A 106 -7.29 21.53 12.31
CA ASP A 106 -8.17 21.67 13.48
C ASP A 106 -8.19 20.47 14.45
N ALA A 107 -7.31 19.49 14.27
CA ALA A 107 -7.22 18.32 15.15
C ALA A 107 -6.78 18.72 16.55
N SER A 108 -7.44 18.15 17.57
CA SER A 108 -7.08 18.39 18.98
C SER A 108 -5.83 17.63 19.42
N TYR A 109 -5.59 16.47 18.78
CA TYR A 109 -4.45 15.60 18.98
C TYR A 109 -4.21 14.78 17.71
N ILE A 110 -2.99 14.27 17.54
CA ILE A 110 -2.64 13.38 16.44
C ILE A 110 -1.95 12.17 17.03
N THR A 111 -2.50 10.99 16.76
CA THR A 111 -1.86 9.71 17.05
C THR A 111 -1.31 9.15 15.75
N VAL A 112 -0.02 8.84 15.73
CA VAL A 112 0.67 8.23 14.60
C VAL A 112 0.87 6.75 14.92
N LYS A 113 0.61 5.85 13.97
CA LYS A 113 0.77 4.41 14.17
C LYS A 113 1.65 3.79 13.09
N ASN A 114 2.65 2.99 13.44
CA ASN A 114 3.47 2.26 12.46
C ASN A 114 2.76 0.97 11.96
N SER A 115 3.42 0.21 11.07
CA SER A 115 2.89 -1.07 10.56
C SER A 115 2.64 -2.10 11.66
N ASP A 116 3.46 -2.03 12.71
CA ASP A 116 3.56 -3.03 13.78
C ASP A 116 2.69 -2.65 14.98
N GLY A 117 1.83 -1.63 14.83
CA GLY A 117 0.80 -1.26 15.81
C GLY A 117 1.28 -0.35 16.94
N GLN A 118 2.54 0.09 16.92
CA GLN A 118 3.05 1.07 17.87
C GLN A 118 2.42 2.44 17.62
N GLU A 119 1.98 3.10 18.69
CA GLU A 119 1.36 4.42 18.65
C GLU A 119 2.30 5.51 19.21
N PHE A 120 2.34 6.67 18.56
CA PHE A 120 3.13 7.82 18.94
C PHE A 120 2.27 9.08 18.99
N ASN A 121 2.67 10.05 19.82
CA ASN A 121 2.07 11.37 19.80
C ASN A 121 2.72 12.22 18.71
N GLY A 122 1.90 12.77 17.82
CA GLY A 122 2.33 13.71 16.79
C GLY A 122 1.95 15.15 17.12
N HIS A 123 2.78 16.10 16.71
CA HIS A 123 2.45 17.53 16.78
C HIS A 123 2.66 18.21 15.42
N VAL A 124 1.68 19.03 15.00
CA VAL A 124 1.79 19.78 13.74
C VAL A 124 2.86 20.85 13.87
N ILE A 125 3.84 20.83 12.96
CA ILE A 125 4.90 21.85 12.87
C ILE A 125 4.76 22.73 11.62
N GLY A 126 3.90 22.33 10.70
CA GLY A 126 3.57 23.08 9.48
C GLY A 126 2.24 22.60 8.94
N VAL A 127 1.37 23.53 8.55
CA VAL A 127 0.10 23.23 7.89
C VAL A 127 -0.22 24.38 6.96
N SER A 128 -0.77 24.04 5.80
CA SER A 128 -1.15 25.02 4.80
C SER A 128 -2.67 25.13 4.69
N ASP A 129 -3.17 26.36 4.77
CA ASP A 129 -4.60 26.66 4.61
C ASP A 129 -5.04 26.67 3.13
N THR A 130 -4.09 26.65 2.19
CA THR A 130 -4.37 26.81 0.75
C THR A 130 -4.03 25.58 -0.07
N GLN A 131 -2.92 24.92 0.25
CA GLN A 131 -2.52 23.63 -0.29
C GLN A 131 -2.77 22.55 0.76
N ASP A 132 -3.18 21.36 0.32
CA ASP A 132 -3.52 20.24 1.20
C ASP A 132 -2.28 19.52 1.77
N LEU A 133 -1.45 20.23 2.52
CA LEU A 133 -0.16 19.74 3.05
C LEU A 133 0.02 20.09 4.52
N ALA A 134 0.55 19.13 5.29
CA ALA A 134 0.97 19.33 6.66
C ALA A 134 2.19 18.48 7.02
N ILE A 135 2.96 18.93 8.01
CA ILE A 135 4.04 18.17 8.63
C ILE A 135 3.71 17.97 10.10
N VAL A 136 3.75 16.71 10.52
CA VAL A 136 3.59 16.25 11.89
C VAL A 136 4.93 15.75 12.39
N ARG A 137 5.45 16.30 13.48
CA ARG A 137 6.67 15.81 14.12
C ARG A 137 6.32 14.77 15.20
N VAL A 138 7.09 13.70 15.21
CA VAL A 138 7.07 12.62 16.21
C VAL A 138 8.49 12.51 16.77
N ASP A 139 8.68 12.92 18.02
CA ASP A 139 10.02 13.02 18.60
C ASP A 139 10.69 11.65 18.77
N GLU A 140 9.89 10.60 18.99
CA GLU A 140 10.32 9.21 19.11
C GLU A 140 10.86 8.61 17.80
N LEU A 141 10.57 9.24 16.65
CA LEU A 141 11.09 8.82 15.34
C LEU A 141 12.36 9.58 14.94
N ALA A 142 12.90 10.44 15.81
CA ALA A 142 14.15 11.13 15.55
C ALA A 142 15.31 10.13 15.44
N GLY A 143 16.06 10.20 14.34
CA GLY A 143 17.13 9.25 14.00
C GLY A 143 16.75 8.25 12.91
N LYS A 144 15.45 7.98 12.70
CA LYS A 144 14.99 7.06 11.66
C LYS A 144 15.20 7.68 10.28
N GLU A 145 15.82 6.91 9.38
CA GLU A 145 16.09 7.35 8.01
C GLU A 145 14.80 7.37 7.16
N PRO A 146 14.52 8.43 6.39
CA PRO A 146 13.41 8.45 5.44
C PRO A 146 13.76 7.68 4.16
N LEU A 147 12.74 7.32 3.37
CA LEU A 147 12.96 6.88 1.99
C LEU A 147 13.53 8.04 1.16
N GLU A 148 14.30 7.69 0.13
CA GLU A 148 14.80 8.69 -0.83
C GLU A 148 13.65 9.36 -1.60
N ILE A 149 13.83 10.64 -1.92
CA ILE A 149 12.83 11.45 -2.62
C ILE A 149 13.34 11.78 -4.03
N GLU A 150 12.45 11.66 -5.01
CA GLU A 150 12.72 12.13 -6.37
C GLU A 150 12.38 13.62 -6.49
N MET A 151 13.37 14.40 -6.93
CA MET A 151 13.29 15.86 -7.01
C MET A 151 13.07 16.35 -8.44
N GLU A 152 13.03 15.44 -9.41
CA GLU A 152 12.76 15.73 -10.81
C GLU A 152 11.36 15.21 -11.22
N PRO A 153 10.70 15.85 -12.20
CA PRO A 153 9.42 15.37 -12.69
C PRO A 153 9.52 14.03 -13.42
N VAL A 154 8.50 13.18 -13.25
CA VAL A 154 8.40 11.88 -13.94
C VAL A 154 7.56 11.97 -15.23
N ALA A 155 7.63 10.91 -16.05
CA ALA A 155 6.91 10.83 -17.31
C ALA A 155 5.58 10.09 -17.18
N ILE A 156 4.66 10.35 -18.11
CA ILE A 156 3.48 9.48 -18.30
C ILE A 156 3.95 8.07 -18.67
N GLY A 157 3.34 7.06 -18.05
CA GLY A 157 3.73 5.66 -18.14
C GLY A 157 4.81 5.23 -17.14
N SER A 158 5.30 6.15 -16.29
CA SER A 158 6.18 5.77 -15.19
C SER A 158 5.45 4.81 -14.24
N PRO A 159 6.02 3.63 -13.95
CA PRO A 159 5.40 2.65 -13.07
C PRO A 159 5.53 3.10 -11.61
N VAL A 160 4.45 2.97 -10.86
CA VAL A 160 4.31 3.50 -9.50
C VAL A 160 3.61 2.53 -8.56
N VAL A 161 3.83 2.71 -7.28
CA VAL A 161 3.03 2.10 -6.21
C VAL A 161 2.54 3.19 -5.25
N ALA A 162 1.24 3.19 -4.98
CA ALA A 162 0.63 4.01 -3.94
C ALA A 162 0.54 3.18 -2.65
N ILE A 163 1.01 3.74 -1.54
CA ILE A 163 0.95 3.08 -0.23
C ILE A 163 0.13 3.96 0.74
N GLY A 164 -0.72 3.32 1.54
CA GLY A 164 -1.45 3.96 2.63
C GLY A 164 -2.25 2.96 3.44
N SER A 165 -3.09 3.43 4.36
CA SER A 165 -3.81 2.58 5.32
C SER A 165 -5.34 2.67 5.15
N PRO A 166 -5.92 2.21 4.03
CA PRO A 166 -7.35 2.26 3.83
C PRO A 166 -8.10 1.33 4.80
N HIS A 167 -9.14 1.86 5.44
CA HIS A 167 -10.01 1.11 6.37
C HIS A 167 -9.25 0.39 7.51
N ASP A 168 -8.20 1.00 8.08
CA ASP A 168 -7.34 0.38 9.10
C ASP A 168 -6.60 -0.90 8.65
N GLN A 169 -6.63 -1.23 7.36
CA GLN A 169 -5.74 -2.23 6.79
C GLN A 169 -4.39 -1.55 6.57
N ASN A 170 -3.54 -1.64 7.60
CA ASN A 170 -2.23 -1.02 7.64
C ASN A 170 -1.48 -1.26 6.31
N ASN A 171 -1.06 -0.17 5.67
CA ASN A 171 -0.09 -0.18 4.58
C ASN A 171 -0.47 -1.07 3.39
N THR A 172 -1.69 -0.92 2.87
CA THR A 172 -2.10 -1.43 1.56
C THR A 172 -1.27 -0.77 0.46
N ALA A 173 -0.73 -1.58 -0.45
CA ALA A 173 0.04 -1.13 -1.60
C ALA A 173 -0.70 -1.48 -2.89
N THR A 174 -0.87 -0.50 -3.77
CA THR A 174 -1.51 -0.67 -5.08
C THR A 174 -0.59 -0.19 -6.19
N THR A 175 -0.36 -1.06 -7.17
CA THR A 175 0.54 -0.79 -8.30
C THR A 175 -0.22 -0.18 -9.46
N GLY A 176 0.43 0.71 -10.21
CA GLY A 176 -0.11 1.32 -11.41
C GLY A 176 0.95 2.10 -12.17
N GLU A 177 0.51 3.08 -12.94
CA GLU A 177 1.34 3.97 -13.74
C GLU A 177 0.79 5.40 -13.69
N ILE A 178 1.67 6.38 -13.93
CA ILE A 178 1.27 7.77 -14.18
C ILE A 178 0.51 7.85 -15.50
N THR A 179 -0.73 8.33 -15.48
CA THR A 179 -1.59 8.47 -16.67
C THR A 179 -1.66 9.89 -17.20
N ALA A 180 -1.46 10.89 -16.35
CA ALA A 180 -1.33 12.31 -16.73
C ALA A 180 -0.47 13.08 -15.73
N ILE A 181 0.03 14.23 -16.17
CA ILE A 181 0.85 15.16 -15.38
C ILE A 181 0.36 16.59 -15.60
N ASP A 182 0.83 17.51 -14.76
CA ASP A 182 0.53 18.95 -14.85
C ASP A 182 -0.97 19.27 -14.82
N LEU A 183 -1.72 18.59 -13.95
CA LEU A 183 -3.15 18.83 -13.75
C LEU A 183 -3.38 19.82 -12.61
N ASP A 184 -4.21 20.83 -12.87
CA ASP A 184 -4.67 21.76 -11.84
C ASP A 184 -6.09 21.37 -11.39
N PHE A 185 -6.33 21.44 -10.07
CA PHE A 185 -7.62 21.17 -9.46
C PHE A 185 -7.85 22.13 -8.29
N GLU A 186 -9.08 22.55 -8.09
CA GLU A 186 -9.45 23.47 -7.00
C GLU A 186 -10.74 22.99 -6.35
N ASP A 187 -10.70 22.84 -5.04
CA ASP A 187 -11.87 22.60 -4.19
C ASP A 187 -11.82 23.51 -2.93
N GLN A 188 -11.74 22.92 -1.73
CA GLN A 188 -11.34 23.62 -0.51
C GLN A 188 -9.85 24.00 -0.53
N TYR A 189 -9.01 23.26 -1.25
CA TYR A 189 -7.59 23.53 -1.47
C TYR A 189 -7.30 23.79 -2.96
N GLN A 190 -6.14 24.38 -3.22
CA GLN A 190 -5.59 24.63 -4.55
C GLN A 190 -4.47 23.63 -4.82
N TYR A 191 -4.71 22.77 -5.80
CA TYR A 191 -3.75 21.78 -6.27
C TYR A 191 -3.24 22.18 -7.63
N ASN A 192 -1.92 22.28 -7.75
CA ASN A 192 -1.27 22.62 -9.00
C ASN A 192 -0.32 21.49 -9.39
N SER A 193 -0.18 21.26 -10.69
CA SER A 193 0.77 20.28 -11.22
C SER A 193 0.59 18.84 -10.70
N LEU A 194 -0.64 18.41 -10.42
CA LEU A 194 -0.92 17.05 -9.96
C LEU A 194 -0.48 15.99 -10.97
N TYR A 195 -0.08 14.85 -10.45
CA TYR A 195 -0.03 13.58 -11.19
C TYR A 195 -1.37 12.87 -11.10
N GLU A 196 -1.85 12.33 -12.21
CA GLU A 196 -2.93 11.33 -12.26
C GLU A 196 -2.31 9.96 -12.43
N MET A 197 -2.83 8.96 -11.72
CA MET A 197 -2.38 7.58 -11.79
C MET A 197 -3.57 6.62 -11.84
N ASN A 198 -3.33 5.41 -12.33
CA ASN A 198 -4.32 4.31 -12.28
C ASN A 198 -4.03 3.28 -11.16
N ALA A 199 -3.20 3.64 -10.18
CA ALA A 199 -3.11 2.90 -8.93
C ALA A 199 -4.31 3.26 -8.04
N GLU A 200 -5.06 2.25 -7.60
CA GLU A 200 -6.26 2.47 -6.79
C GLU A 200 -5.88 3.01 -5.41
N ILE A 201 -6.43 4.17 -5.04
CA ILE A 201 -6.35 4.72 -3.69
C ILE A 201 -7.76 4.83 -3.10
N ALA A 202 -7.86 4.71 -1.78
CA ALA A 202 -9.13 4.75 -1.05
C ALA A 202 -9.01 5.68 0.17
N GLN A 203 -10.14 5.94 0.83
CA GLN A 203 -10.13 6.71 2.08
C GLN A 203 -9.17 6.06 3.07
N GLY A 204 -8.25 6.85 3.64
CA GLY A 204 -7.13 6.40 4.47
C GLY A 204 -5.78 6.37 3.73
N SER A 205 -5.76 6.39 2.39
CA SER A 205 -4.54 6.58 1.60
C SER A 205 -4.06 8.03 1.51
N SER A 206 -4.93 9.01 1.82
CA SER A 206 -4.60 10.44 1.82
C SER A 206 -3.38 10.72 2.71
N GLY A 207 -2.38 11.40 2.16
CA GLY A 207 -1.11 11.73 2.81
C GLY A 207 -0.03 10.65 2.65
N GLY A 208 -0.38 9.44 2.21
CA GLY A 208 0.58 8.37 1.95
C GLY A 208 1.44 8.63 0.70
N PRO A 209 2.58 7.95 0.55
CA PRO A 209 3.50 8.21 -0.56
C PRO A 209 3.03 7.57 -1.87
N LEU A 210 3.33 8.24 -2.97
CA LEU A 210 3.47 7.62 -4.30
C LEU A 210 4.94 7.32 -4.53
N ILE A 211 5.29 6.09 -4.89
CA ILE A 211 6.68 5.63 -5.02
C ILE A 211 6.92 5.11 -6.43
N ALA A 212 8.06 5.45 -7.02
CA ALA A 212 8.49 4.90 -8.31
C ALA A 212 8.99 3.46 -8.14
N THR A 213 8.46 2.52 -8.93
CA THR A 213 8.79 1.10 -8.74
C THR A 213 10.20 0.70 -9.17
N ASP A 214 10.84 1.52 -10.01
CA ASP A 214 12.17 1.28 -10.56
C ASP A 214 13.30 1.80 -9.65
N THR A 215 13.02 2.82 -8.83
CA THR A 215 14.01 3.48 -7.97
C THR A 215 13.70 3.34 -6.48
N GLY A 216 12.47 3.01 -6.09
CA GLY A 216 12.03 3.02 -4.70
C GLY A 216 11.88 4.42 -4.10
N LYS A 217 12.00 5.48 -4.91
CA LYS A 217 11.93 6.86 -4.46
C LYS A 217 10.51 7.38 -4.39
N ILE A 218 10.25 8.23 -3.41
CA ILE A 218 8.99 8.95 -3.27
C ILE A 218 8.87 10.01 -4.37
N LEU A 219 7.77 9.97 -5.11
CA LEU A 219 7.40 10.93 -6.14
C LEU A 219 6.45 12.02 -5.62
N GLY A 220 5.63 11.70 -4.61
CA GLY A 220 4.59 12.63 -4.16
C GLY A 220 3.70 12.12 -3.05
N ILE A 221 2.68 12.91 -2.75
CA ILE A 221 1.71 12.72 -1.67
C ILE A 221 0.34 12.40 -2.27
N ASN A 222 -0.17 11.20 -2.03
CA ASN A 222 -1.52 10.78 -2.49
C ASN A 222 -2.57 11.66 -1.80
N SER A 223 -3.53 12.21 -2.54
CA SER A 223 -4.47 13.20 -1.96
C SER A 223 -5.91 13.05 -2.42
N ILE A 224 -6.19 13.10 -3.74
CA ILE A 224 -7.59 13.21 -4.22
C ILE A 224 -8.09 11.90 -4.81
N ILE A 225 -9.34 11.56 -4.47
CA ILE A 225 -10.14 10.50 -5.08
C ILE A 225 -11.37 11.15 -5.69
N LEU A 226 -11.59 10.99 -6.99
CA LEU A 226 -12.75 11.54 -7.69
C LEU A 226 -13.79 10.44 -7.95
N GLU A 227 -15.01 10.59 -7.40
CA GLU A 227 -16.09 9.61 -7.58
C GLU A 227 -16.51 9.44 -9.05
N GLU A 228 -16.40 10.50 -9.85
CA GLU A 228 -16.70 10.49 -11.28
C GLU A 228 -15.65 9.79 -12.15
N LYS A 229 -14.46 9.53 -11.58
CA LYS A 229 -13.34 8.83 -12.23
C LYS A 229 -12.82 7.70 -11.34
N PRO A 230 -13.63 6.63 -11.12
CA PRO A 230 -13.21 5.51 -10.31
C PRO A 230 -11.94 4.86 -10.90
N GLY A 231 -11.03 4.46 -10.01
CA GLY A 231 -9.74 3.86 -10.38
C GLY A 231 -8.67 4.88 -10.81
N SER A 232 -8.94 6.18 -10.69
CA SER A 232 -7.92 7.24 -10.83
C SER A 232 -7.57 7.83 -9.48
N GLY A 233 -6.27 7.92 -9.18
CA GLY A 233 -5.75 8.62 -8.02
C GLY A 233 -5.01 9.88 -8.44
N TYR A 234 -4.97 10.88 -7.56
CA TYR A 234 -4.20 12.10 -7.78
C TYR A 234 -3.20 12.37 -6.66
N THR A 235 -2.00 12.76 -7.06
CA THR A 235 -0.84 12.91 -6.19
C THR A 235 -0.22 14.28 -6.38
N ILE A 236 0.10 14.95 -5.27
CA ILE A 236 0.88 16.19 -5.25
C ILE A 236 2.35 15.83 -5.44
N PRO A 237 3.04 16.25 -6.51
CA PRO A 237 4.43 15.90 -6.69
C PRO A 237 5.29 16.62 -5.65
N ILE A 238 6.10 15.86 -4.91
CA ILE A 238 6.79 16.39 -3.73
C ILE A 238 7.81 17.49 -4.09
N TYR A 239 8.46 17.39 -5.24
CA TYR A 239 9.41 18.39 -5.73
C TYR A 239 8.78 19.78 -5.93
N THR A 240 7.46 19.86 -6.18
CA THR A 240 6.75 21.13 -6.41
C THR A 240 6.54 21.92 -5.12
N VAL A 241 6.62 21.25 -3.97
CA VAL A 241 6.29 21.80 -2.65
C VAL A 241 7.47 21.74 -1.67
N TRP A 242 8.62 21.20 -2.10
CA TRP A 242 9.79 20.94 -1.25
C TRP A 242 10.32 22.18 -0.51
N ASP A 243 10.36 23.34 -1.16
CA ASP A 243 10.82 24.59 -0.54
C ASP A 243 9.94 24.98 0.67
N GLN A 244 8.63 24.76 0.57
CA GLN A 244 7.71 25.03 1.67
C GLN A 244 7.86 24.02 2.80
N LEU A 245 8.05 22.74 2.47
CA LEU A 245 8.26 21.69 3.46
C LEU A 245 9.54 21.94 4.27
N THR A 246 10.63 22.28 3.59
CA THR A 246 11.92 22.60 4.23
C THR A 246 11.85 23.86 5.09
N GLU A 247 11.14 24.90 4.66
CA GLU A 247 10.89 26.09 5.47
C GLU A 247 10.15 25.76 6.78
N TRP A 248 9.13 24.91 6.76
CA TRP A 248 8.44 24.47 7.98
C TRP A 248 9.33 23.62 8.89
N VAL A 249 10.19 22.78 8.34
CA VAL A 249 11.14 21.97 9.10
C VAL A 249 12.19 22.84 9.81
N GLU A 250 12.65 23.92 9.16
CA GLU A 250 13.62 24.86 9.70
C GLU A 250 12.99 25.87 10.67
N ASN A 251 11.79 26.35 10.35
CA ASN A 251 11.03 27.34 11.10
C ASN A 251 9.63 26.80 11.42
N PRO A 252 9.50 25.83 12.36
CA PRO A 252 8.22 25.29 12.79
C PRO A 252 7.23 26.39 13.17
N ILE A 253 6.00 26.26 12.69
CA ILE A 253 4.90 27.10 13.15
C ILE A 253 4.69 26.76 14.63
N THR A 254 4.98 27.72 15.50
CA THR A 254 4.59 27.62 16.91
C THR A 254 3.10 27.85 16.98
N THR A 255 2.30 26.79 17.10
CA THR A 255 0.94 26.92 17.60
C THR A 255 1.05 27.56 18.99
N GLU A 256 0.50 28.76 19.19
CA GLU A 256 0.40 29.34 20.54
C GLU A 256 -0.09 28.25 21.46
N GLU A 257 0.58 28.01 22.61
CA GLU A 257 0.38 26.93 23.59
C GLU A 257 -1.11 26.58 23.81
N GLN A 258 -1.74 25.95 22.82
CA GLN A 258 -2.90 25.12 23.00
C GLN A 258 -2.33 23.96 23.78
N GLU A 259 -2.90 23.73 24.95
CA GLU A 259 -2.52 22.63 25.83
C GLU A 259 -2.50 21.37 24.97
N ILE A 260 -1.31 20.92 24.56
CA ILE A 260 -1.16 19.76 23.68
C ILE A 260 -1.72 18.61 24.50
N VAL A 261 -2.89 18.14 24.10
CA VAL A 261 -3.53 17.00 24.75
C VAL A 261 -2.79 15.77 24.24
N LEU A 262 -1.67 15.45 24.90
CA LEU A 262 -0.99 14.19 24.66
C LEU A 262 -1.94 13.07 25.08
N GLN A 263 -2.24 12.20 24.13
CA GLN A 263 -2.95 10.97 24.42
C GLN A 263 -1.99 10.04 25.16
N ASP A 264 -2.56 9.22 26.04
CA ASP A 264 -1.86 8.05 26.56
C ASP A 264 -1.80 7.05 25.39
N VAL A 265 -0.75 7.18 24.58
CA VAL A 265 -0.50 6.29 23.43
C VAL A 265 0.08 4.99 23.94
N LYS A 266 -0.22 3.89 23.24
CA LYS A 266 0.31 2.59 23.61
C LYS A 266 1.79 2.54 23.28
N ASP A 267 2.61 2.14 24.25
CA ASP A 267 3.99 1.72 24.03
C ASP A 267 4.02 0.45 23.16
N ALA A 268 5.16 0.20 22.53
CA ALA A 268 5.29 -0.90 21.59
C ALA A 268 5.19 -2.20 22.38
N TYR A 269 4.44 -3.16 21.87
CA TYR A 269 4.12 -4.38 22.58
C TYR A 269 4.00 -5.53 21.62
N PHE A 270 4.35 -6.72 22.10
CA PHE A 270 4.15 -7.96 21.37
C PHE A 270 2.68 -8.37 21.41
N ALA A 271 2.09 -8.59 20.24
CA ALA A 271 0.77 -9.17 20.07
C ALA A 271 0.80 -10.31 19.06
N ASP A 272 0.07 -11.38 19.34
CA ASP A 272 0.07 -12.60 18.53
C ASP A 272 -0.24 -12.32 17.05
N ASP A 273 -1.25 -11.50 16.77
CA ASP A 273 -1.66 -11.15 15.40
C ASP A 273 -0.63 -10.27 14.68
N LEU A 274 0.04 -9.37 15.41
CA LEU A 274 1.10 -8.52 14.85
C LEU A 274 2.35 -9.35 14.54
N LEU A 275 2.72 -10.26 15.44
CA LEU A 275 3.84 -11.18 15.24
C LEU A 275 3.59 -12.17 14.10
N GLU A 276 2.36 -12.70 14.00
CA GLU A 276 1.96 -13.57 12.89
C GLU A 276 2.08 -12.87 11.55
N ASN A 277 1.56 -11.64 11.44
CA ASN A 277 1.67 -10.84 10.22
C ASN A 277 3.13 -10.50 9.89
N PHE A 278 3.93 -10.13 10.89
CA PHE A 278 5.33 -9.78 10.73
C PHE A 278 6.16 -10.95 10.19
N ILE A 279 6.07 -12.13 10.82
CA ILE A 279 6.80 -13.33 10.36
C ILE A 279 6.26 -13.84 9.02
N SER A 280 4.96 -13.76 8.77
CA SER A 280 4.40 -14.14 7.47
C SER A 280 4.91 -13.25 6.34
N ALA A 281 4.93 -11.93 6.56
CA ALA A 281 5.46 -10.97 5.59
C ALA A 281 6.98 -11.16 5.34
N TYR A 282 7.74 -11.52 6.38
CA TYR A 282 9.13 -11.94 6.23
C TYR A 282 9.27 -13.16 5.30
N TYR A 283 8.45 -14.20 5.49
CA TYR A 283 8.46 -15.37 4.61
C TYR A 283 8.05 -15.06 3.17
N GLU A 284 7.04 -14.22 2.96
CA GLU A 284 6.57 -13.82 1.63
C GLU A 284 7.68 -13.25 0.74
N LEU A 285 8.74 -12.71 1.34
CA LEU A 285 9.89 -12.14 0.64
C LEU A 285 10.98 -13.18 0.31
N MET A 286 11.00 -14.33 0.99
CA MET A 286 12.03 -15.35 0.79
C MET A 286 12.09 -15.94 -0.63
N PRO A 287 10.97 -16.23 -1.34
CA PRO A 287 11.05 -16.71 -2.72
C PRO A 287 11.86 -15.80 -3.64
N TYR A 288 11.76 -14.47 -3.47
CA TYR A 288 12.52 -13.50 -4.25
C TYR A 288 14.02 -13.60 -3.94
N SER A 289 14.37 -13.64 -2.65
CA SER A 289 15.76 -13.85 -2.23
C SER A 289 16.35 -15.16 -2.72
N LEU A 290 15.58 -16.24 -2.71
CA LEU A 290 16.04 -17.56 -3.15
C LEU A 290 16.26 -17.62 -4.67
N ASN A 291 15.42 -16.93 -5.44
CA ASN A 291 15.54 -16.86 -6.90
C ASN A 291 16.76 -16.04 -7.35
N ASP A 292 17.02 -14.92 -6.67
CA ASP A 292 18.12 -14.02 -7.03
C ASP A 292 19.43 -14.33 -6.28
N ALA A 293 19.38 -15.28 -5.34
CA ALA A 293 20.47 -15.58 -4.40
C ALA A 293 20.97 -14.32 -3.66
N ASP A 294 20.02 -13.49 -3.21
CA ASP A 294 20.27 -12.20 -2.57
C ASP A 294 19.40 -12.06 -1.31
N SER A 295 20.01 -11.89 -0.15
CA SER A 295 19.30 -11.72 1.11
C SER A 295 18.66 -10.32 1.27
N SER A 296 18.97 -9.37 0.38
CA SER A 296 18.53 -7.97 0.49
C SER A 296 17.01 -7.79 0.59
N TYR A 297 16.23 -8.72 0.03
CA TYR A 297 14.77 -8.59 -0.07
C TYR A 297 14.04 -8.51 1.28
N TYR A 298 14.55 -9.17 2.32
CA TYR A 298 13.90 -9.22 3.63
C TYR A 298 14.75 -8.58 4.75
N LEU A 299 15.84 -7.89 4.42
CA LEU A 299 16.72 -7.28 5.43
C LEU A 299 15.99 -6.23 6.28
N SER A 300 14.92 -5.62 5.79
CA SER A 300 14.11 -4.67 6.58
C SER A 300 13.42 -5.31 7.80
N TYR A 301 13.34 -6.64 7.86
CA TYR A 301 12.77 -7.41 8.96
C TYR A 301 13.85 -7.95 9.92
N ILE A 302 15.12 -7.79 9.59
CA ILE A 302 16.24 -8.36 10.34
C ILE A 302 16.95 -7.24 11.08
N LEU A 303 17.17 -7.45 12.38
CA LEU A 303 17.96 -6.54 13.19
C LEU A 303 19.38 -6.45 12.62
N PRO A 304 19.88 -5.27 12.23
CA PRO A 304 21.23 -5.13 11.69
C PRO A 304 22.32 -5.62 12.67
N ASP A 305 23.40 -6.20 12.14
CA ASP A 305 24.54 -6.73 12.91
C ASP A 305 24.18 -7.85 13.90
N SER A 306 23.03 -8.52 13.72
CA SER A 306 22.53 -9.58 14.60
C SER A 306 22.97 -11.00 14.18
N GLU A 307 22.62 -12.01 14.99
CA GLU A 307 22.82 -13.42 14.62
C GLU A 307 21.87 -13.83 13.48
N ALA A 308 20.65 -13.26 13.45
CA ALA A 308 19.68 -13.48 12.38
C ALA A 308 20.20 -13.08 10.99
N GLU A 309 20.97 -12.01 10.87
CA GLU A 309 21.52 -11.56 9.56
C GLU A 309 22.45 -12.62 8.94
N GLN A 310 23.29 -13.24 9.78
CA GLN A 310 24.18 -14.32 9.34
C GLN A 310 23.39 -15.56 8.95
N GLU A 311 22.34 -15.89 9.71
CA GLU A 311 21.57 -17.12 9.48
C GLU A 311 20.64 -17.01 8.28
N ALA A 312 20.05 -15.84 8.06
CA ALA A 312 19.26 -15.59 6.86
C ALA A 312 20.10 -15.74 5.58
N THR A 313 21.36 -15.29 5.61
CA THR A 313 22.30 -15.50 4.50
C THR A 313 22.55 -17.00 4.24
N LYS A 314 22.74 -17.80 5.30
CA LYS A 314 22.95 -19.26 5.15
C LYS A 314 21.74 -19.98 4.56
N LEU A 315 20.53 -19.55 4.93
CA LEU A 315 19.29 -20.11 4.37
C LEU A 315 19.25 -19.92 2.85
N ILE A 316 19.67 -18.77 2.34
CA ILE A 316 19.81 -18.54 0.90
C ILE A 316 20.84 -19.50 0.29
N ASP A 317 22.02 -19.61 0.88
CA ASP A 317 23.06 -20.53 0.40
C ASP A 317 22.62 -22.00 0.37
N GLU A 318 21.73 -22.40 1.27
CA GLU A 318 21.22 -23.78 1.39
C GLU A 318 20.12 -24.10 0.37
N TYR A 319 19.16 -23.20 0.20
CA TYR A 319 17.96 -23.47 -0.59
C TYR A 319 18.03 -22.93 -2.02
N ALA A 320 18.75 -21.83 -2.25
CA ALA A 320 18.93 -21.28 -3.60
C ALA A 320 19.65 -22.29 -4.50
N GLY A 321 19.27 -22.32 -5.77
CA GLY A 321 19.86 -23.24 -6.74
C GLY A 321 19.72 -22.69 -8.16
N PRO A 322 20.74 -22.85 -9.01
CA PRO A 322 20.77 -22.24 -10.34
C PRO A 322 19.65 -22.74 -11.27
N ASP A 323 19.06 -23.90 -10.97
CA ASP A 323 17.97 -24.49 -11.76
C ASP A 323 16.62 -24.42 -11.02
N ARG A 324 16.51 -23.72 -9.88
CA ARG A 324 15.27 -23.63 -9.08
C ARG A 324 14.66 -22.25 -9.19
N ILE A 325 13.37 -22.21 -9.48
CA ILE A 325 12.56 -20.99 -9.42
C ILE A 325 11.46 -21.21 -8.39
N TYR A 326 11.55 -20.52 -7.26
CA TYR A 326 10.56 -20.48 -6.20
C TYR A 326 9.36 -19.65 -6.63
N ASP A 327 8.19 -20.28 -6.66
CA ASP A 327 6.94 -19.67 -7.12
C ASP A 327 6.13 -19.11 -5.94
N THR A 328 6.03 -19.86 -4.86
CA THR A 328 5.17 -19.53 -3.71
C THR A 328 5.75 -20.06 -2.41
N VAL A 329 5.41 -19.40 -1.31
CA VAL A 329 5.63 -19.85 0.07
C VAL A 329 4.29 -19.92 0.80
N GLN A 330 4.13 -20.90 1.68
CA GLN A 330 3.00 -21.00 2.59
C GLN A 330 3.53 -21.10 4.03
N PRO A 331 3.67 -19.98 4.74
CA PRO A 331 4.07 -19.98 6.14
C PRO A 331 2.89 -20.38 7.04
N ALA A 332 3.20 -21.04 8.14
CA ALA A 332 2.28 -21.40 9.20
C ALA A 332 2.97 -21.15 10.54
N ILE A 333 2.43 -20.22 11.33
CA ILE A 333 2.89 -19.98 12.69
C ILE A 333 2.36 -21.08 13.59
N THR A 334 3.26 -21.81 14.25
CA THR A 334 2.93 -22.98 15.07
C THR A 334 2.86 -22.63 16.55
N SER A 335 3.66 -21.67 16.99
CA SER A 335 3.71 -21.21 18.39
C SER A 335 4.16 -19.75 18.49
N ILE A 336 3.64 -19.03 19.48
CA ILE A 336 4.08 -17.70 19.88
C ILE A 336 4.24 -17.70 21.39
N GLU A 337 5.42 -17.30 21.88
CA GLU A 337 5.72 -17.09 23.30
C GLU A 337 6.25 -15.66 23.50
N VAL A 338 5.46 -14.82 24.16
CA VAL A 338 5.86 -13.46 24.51
C VAL A 338 6.60 -13.45 25.84
N ASN A 339 7.83 -12.92 25.82
CA ASN A 339 8.67 -12.66 26.99
C ASN A 339 8.59 -11.18 27.39
N GLU A 340 9.41 -10.76 28.38
CA GLU A 340 9.41 -9.37 28.87
C GLU A 340 9.88 -8.38 27.79
N ASP A 341 10.99 -8.67 27.12
CA ASP A 341 11.63 -7.77 26.15
C ASP A 341 11.73 -8.37 24.72
N SER A 342 11.15 -9.55 24.48
CA SER A 342 11.19 -10.24 23.19
C SER A 342 9.98 -11.17 23.00
N ALA A 343 9.78 -11.65 21.78
CA ALA A 343 8.87 -12.75 21.50
C ALA A 343 9.61 -13.87 20.75
N THR A 344 9.27 -15.12 21.05
CA THR A 344 9.71 -16.29 20.29
C THR A 344 8.56 -16.75 19.42
N VAL A 345 8.79 -16.83 18.12
CA VAL A 345 7.80 -17.30 17.14
C VAL A 345 8.34 -18.55 16.47
N GLU A 346 7.62 -19.66 16.59
CA GLU A 346 7.92 -20.88 15.85
C GLU A 346 7.06 -20.89 14.58
N ALA A 347 7.70 -21.18 13.45
CA ALA A 347 7.02 -21.22 12.17
C ALA A 347 7.55 -22.34 11.27
N GLU A 348 6.64 -22.89 10.48
CA GLU A 348 6.93 -23.82 9.41
C GLU A 348 6.54 -23.15 8.08
N ALA A 349 7.35 -23.32 7.04
CA ALA A 349 7.07 -22.78 5.71
C ALA A 349 7.25 -23.84 4.63
N GLU A 350 6.24 -24.00 3.77
CA GLU A 350 6.34 -24.83 2.58
C GLU A 350 6.64 -23.95 1.35
N PHE A 351 7.82 -24.15 0.78
CA PHE A 351 8.25 -23.50 -0.45
C PHE A 351 7.99 -24.40 -1.64
N THR A 352 7.26 -23.88 -2.63
CA THR A 352 7.10 -24.57 -3.92
C THR A 352 8.04 -23.94 -4.93
N TYR A 353 8.87 -24.77 -5.56
CA TYR A 353 9.75 -24.37 -6.64
C TYR A 353 9.54 -25.27 -7.86
N ARG A 354 9.89 -24.74 -9.02
CA ARG A 354 9.92 -25.43 -10.30
C ARG A 354 11.35 -25.50 -10.81
N GLU A 355 11.73 -26.64 -11.36
CA GLU A 355 13.03 -26.75 -12.02
C GLU A 355 13.00 -26.04 -13.38
N GLU A 356 13.96 -25.17 -13.66
CA GLU A 356 14.01 -24.41 -14.92
C GLU A 356 14.12 -25.34 -16.14
N THR A 357 14.90 -26.42 -16.00
CA THR A 357 15.19 -27.34 -17.10
C THR A 357 14.05 -28.30 -17.43
N SER A 358 13.32 -28.80 -16.42
CA SER A 358 12.27 -29.81 -16.58
C SER A 358 10.86 -29.21 -16.51
N GLY A 359 10.71 -28.07 -15.85
CA GLY A 359 9.42 -27.48 -15.49
C GLY A 359 8.67 -28.24 -14.40
N GLU A 360 9.29 -29.25 -13.77
CA GLU A 360 8.68 -30.06 -12.72
C GLU A 360 8.65 -29.27 -11.41
N SER A 361 7.49 -29.25 -10.75
CA SER A 361 7.31 -28.61 -9.45
C SER A 361 7.66 -29.57 -8.31
N SER A 362 8.33 -29.05 -7.30
CA SER A 362 8.69 -29.75 -6.06
C SER A 362 8.45 -28.81 -4.87
N THR A 363 8.36 -29.39 -3.68
CA THR A 363 8.17 -28.65 -2.43
C THR A 363 9.32 -28.94 -1.49
N VAL A 364 9.75 -27.93 -0.75
CA VAL A 364 10.70 -28.05 0.36
C VAL A 364 10.13 -27.35 1.58
N SER A 365 10.26 -27.99 2.74
CA SER A 365 9.81 -27.45 4.02
C SER A 365 10.99 -26.84 4.77
N HIS A 366 10.71 -25.77 5.50
CA HIS A 366 11.63 -25.09 6.40
C HIS A 366 10.94 -24.92 7.75
N GLU A 367 11.63 -25.23 8.84
CA GLU A 367 11.17 -24.97 10.20
C GLU A 367 12.15 -24.02 10.87
N GLY A 368 11.64 -22.98 11.52
CA GLY A 368 12.46 -21.95 12.14
C GLY A 368 11.84 -21.43 13.43
N VAL A 369 12.73 -21.10 14.38
CA VAL A 369 12.40 -20.40 15.61
C VAL A 369 13.00 -19.00 15.55
N TYR A 370 12.15 -17.99 15.63
CA TYR A 370 12.48 -16.58 15.43
C TYR A 370 12.39 -15.84 16.75
N THR A 371 13.49 -15.19 17.15
CA THR A 371 13.45 -14.24 18.26
C THR A 371 13.18 -12.85 17.71
N VAL A 372 12.00 -12.32 17.97
CA VAL A 372 11.56 -10.97 17.58
C VAL A 372 11.78 -10.01 18.74
N VAL A 373 12.38 -8.86 18.45
CA VAL A 373 12.55 -7.74 19.37
C VAL A 373 11.88 -6.50 18.80
N ILE A 374 11.68 -5.50 19.65
CA ILE A 374 11.22 -4.17 19.24
C ILE A 374 12.45 -3.26 19.23
N ASP A 375 12.68 -2.55 18.13
CA ASP A 375 13.78 -1.60 18.02
C ASP A 375 13.50 -0.27 18.73
N GLU A 376 14.43 0.69 18.64
CA GLU A 376 14.27 2.00 19.27
C GLU A 376 13.15 2.86 18.66
N TYR A 377 12.67 2.51 17.47
CA TYR A 377 11.58 3.18 16.76
C TYR A 377 10.25 2.47 16.90
N GLY A 378 10.18 1.38 17.67
CA GLY A 378 8.95 0.62 17.88
C GLY A 378 8.61 -0.37 16.77
N ASP A 379 9.53 -0.66 15.86
CA ASP A 379 9.35 -1.65 14.80
C ASP A 379 9.83 -3.04 15.26
N TYR A 380 9.17 -4.09 14.77
CA TYR A 380 9.63 -5.45 14.99
C TYR A 380 10.86 -5.77 14.15
N GLN A 381 11.82 -6.46 14.77
CA GLN A 381 13.04 -6.93 14.12
C GLN A 381 13.36 -8.36 14.57
N ILE A 382 13.75 -9.21 13.63
CA ILE A 382 14.24 -10.56 13.92
C ILE A 382 15.70 -10.43 14.37
N ALA A 383 15.97 -10.77 15.64
CA ALA A 383 17.31 -10.69 16.24
C ALA A 383 18.07 -12.02 16.20
N ASP A 384 17.35 -13.14 16.21
CA ASP A 384 17.93 -14.48 16.12
C ASP A 384 17.02 -15.43 15.33
N ILE A 385 17.64 -16.38 14.63
CA ILE A 385 16.97 -17.44 13.87
C ILE A 385 17.65 -18.76 14.21
N ALA A 386 16.90 -19.68 14.83
CA ALA A 386 17.33 -21.05 15.03
C ALA A 386 16.58 -21.98 14.06
N ASN A 387 17.31 -22.56 13.12
CA ASN A 387 16.76 -23.53 12.16
C ASN A 387 16.82 -24.94 12.77
N GLU A 388 15.73 -25.72 12.65
CA GLU A 388 15.63 -27.09 13.21
C GLU A 388 15.83 -28.22 12.19
#